data_AF-A0A0H3FVV5-F1
#
_entry.id   AF-A0A0H3FVV5-F1
#
_cell.length_a   1.000
_cell.length_b   1.000
_cell.length_c   1.000
_cell.angle_alpha   90.00
_cell.angle_beta   90.00
_cell.angle_gamma   90.00
#
_symmetry.space_group_name_H-M   'P 1'
#
loop_
_entity.id
_entity.type
_entity.pdbx_description
1 polymer ?
#
loop_
_entity_poly.entity_id
_entity_poly.type
_entity_poly.pdbx_seq_one_letter_code
_entity_poly.pdbx_strand_id
1 'polypeptide(L)'
;MNEYIFENIDYENDPEWVVRDYFNSMYLQGKFIWMLPYLINKIGCGVNETYCSFPDFEDPDPECHFEGIMFGVWDGELIVPEFVGFKYVRLACEKYIQLHPEDTEKVNELLAKIPA
;
A
#
# COMPACT_ATOMS: atom_id res chain seq x y z
N MET A 1 17.97 -11.14 9.69
CA MET A 1 17.14 -10.02 10.17
C MET A 1 16.41 -9.55 8.94
N ASN A 2 15.10 -9.74 8.85
CA ASN A 2 14.35 -9.29 7.67
C ASN A 2 14.30 -7.76 7.73
N GLU A 3 14.79 -7.10 6.71
CA GLU A 3 14.68 -5.64 6.60
C GLU A 3 13.22 -5.28 6.31
N TYR A 4 12.70 -4.25 6.95
CA TYR A 4 11.33 -3.78 6.75
C TYR A 4 11.35 -2.51 5.90
N ILE A 5 10.24 -2.24 5.21
CA ILE A 5 10.04 -0.99 4.48
C ILE A 5 9.81 0.16 5.48
N PHE A 6 8.94 -0.06 6.46
CA PHE A 6 8.68 0.85 7.56
C PHE A 6 9.12 0.22 8.88
N GLU A 7 10.00 0.89 9.60
CA GLU A 7 10.55 0.44 10.88
C GLU A 7 9.79 1.08 12.05
N ASN A 8 9.77 0.43 13.22
CA ASN A 8 9.19 0.93 14.47
C ASN A 8 7.70 1.34 14.38
N ILE A 9 6.87 0.49 13.77
CA ILE A 9 5.41 0.69 13.73
C ILE A 9 4.83 0.58 15.15
N ASP A 10 4.13 1.62 15.59
CA ASP A 10 3.38 1.63 16.85
C ASP A 10 1.93 1.21 16.62
N TYR A 11 1.64 -0.08 16.80
CA TYR A 11 0.32 -0.66 16.60
C TYR A 11 -0.75 -0.16 17.58
N GLU A 12 -0.35 0.49 18.69
CA GLU A 12 -1.28 0.96 19.72
C GLU A 12 -1.68 2.42 19.53
N ASN A 13 -0.75 3.28 19.08
CA ASN A 13 -0.96 4.73 19.05
C ASN A 13 -0.87 5.38 17.65
N ASP A 14 -0.34 4.70 16.64
CA ASP A 14 -0.21 5.26 15.29
C ASP A 14 -1.48 5.04 14.48
N PRO A 15 -2.28 6.07 14.18
CA PRO A 15 -3.54 5.88 13.45
C PRO A 15 -3.34 5.37 12.02
N GLU A 16 -2.13 5.44 11.47
CA GLU A 16 -1.77 5.01 10.13
C GLU A 16 -0.88 3.75 10.14
N TRP A 17 -0.85 3.01 11.26
CA TRP A 17 -0.05 1.78 11.37
C TRP A 17 -0.40 0.77 10.28
N VAL A 18 -1.70 0.63 9.96
CA VAL A 18 -2.23 -0.32 8.96
C VAL A 18 -1.62 -0.06 7.58
N VAL A 19 -1.46 1.21 7.20
CA VAL A 19 -0.89 1.57 5.89
C VAL A 19 0.57 1.15 5.81
N ARG A 20 1.35 1.43 6.87
CA ARG A 20 2.77 1.05 6.93
C ARG A 20 2.93 -0.47 6.94
N ASP A 21 2.12 -1.15 7.74
CA ASP A 21 2.21 -2.60 7.88
C ASP A 21 1.73 -3.34 6.63
N TYR A 22 0.82 -2.75 5.87
CA TYR A 22 0.40 -3.26 4.56
C TYR A 22 1.60 -3.36 3.59
N PHE A 23 2.41 -2.30 3.48
CA PHE A 23 3.61 -2.33 2.64
C PHE A 23 4.68 -3.30 3.15
N ASN A 24 4.86 -3.38 4.48
CA ASN A 24 5.75 -4.37 5.09
C ASN A 24 5.28 -5.79 4.80
N SER A 25 4.00 -6.09 4.98
CA SER A 25 3.40 -7.40 4.74
C SER A 25 3.52 -7.79 3.27
N MET A 26 3.22 -6.91 2.34
CA MET A 26 3.42 -7.18 0.91
C MET A 26 4.89 -7.38 0.54
N TYR A 27 5.80 -6.64 1.19
CA TYR A 27 7.23 -6.81 1.01
C TYR A 27 7.74 -8.16 1.52
N LEU A 28 7.42 -8.52 2.76
CA LEU A 28 7.84 -9.80 3.37
C LEU A 28 7.30 -11.03 2.64
N GLN A 29 6.15 -10.87 1.96
CA GLN A 29 5.55 -11.92 1.13
C GLN A 29 6.15 -11.98 -0.29
N GLY A 30 7.11 -11.12 -0.63
CA GLY A 30 7.70 -11.03 -1.97
C GLY A 30 6.71 -10.52 -3.03
N LYS A 31 5.72 -9.72 -2.63
CA LYS A 31 4.63 -9.20 -3.47
C LYS A 31 4.71 -7.71 -3.73
N PHE A 32 5.70 -7.00 -3.18
CA PHE A 32 5.85 -5.55 -3.30
C PHE A 32 5.81 -5.04 -4.76
N ILE A 33 6.65 -5.58 -5.64
CA ILE A 33 6.64 -5.15 -7.05
C ILE A 33 5.36 -5.58 -7.78
N TRP A 34 4.75 -6.69 -7.36
CA TRP A 34 3.51 -7.18 -7.95
C TRP A 34 2.31 -6.29 -7.60
N MET A 35 2.23 -5.78 -6.37
CA MET A 35 1.12 -4.93 -5.91
C MET A 35 1.16 -3.51 -6.50
N LEU A 36 2.34 -2.96 -6.82
CA LEU A 36 2.48 -1.56 -7.22
C LEU A 36 1.62 -1.17 -8.43
N PRO A 37 1.59 -1.95 -9.54
CA PRO A 37 0.71 -1.65 -10.65
C PRO A 37 -0.78 -1.60 -10.26
N TYR A 38 -1.23 -2.42 -9.32
CA TYR A 38 -2.63 -2.40 -8.87
C TYR A 38 -2.96 -1.08 -8.17
N LEU A 39 -2.16 -0.69 -7.17
CA LEU A 39 -2.33 0.58 -6.47
C LEU A 39 -2.28 1.79 -7.41
N ILE A 40 -1.33 1.81 -8.34
CA ILE A 40 -1.15 2.92 -9.27
C ILE A 40 -2.33 3.06 -10.23
N ASN A 41 -2.91 1.94 -10.67
CA ASN A 41 -4.08 1.93 -11.54
C ASN A 41 -5.40 2.01 -10.77
N LYS A 42 -5.36 2.25 -9.45
CA LYS A 42 -6.54 2.30 -8.58
C LYS A 42 -7.36 1.01 -8.58
N ILE A 43 -6.66 -0.12 -8.60
CA ILE A 43 -7.25 -1.45 -8.58
C ILE A 43 -6.93 -2.08 -7.22
N GLY A 44 -7.95 -2.61 -6.55
CA GLY A 44 -7.77 -3.35 -5.30
C GLY A 44 -6.96 -4.62 -5.52
N CYS A 45 -6.14 -4.99 -4.54
CA CYS A 45 -5.40 -6.25 -4.55
C CYS A 45 -5.21 -6.77 -3.13
N GLY A 46 -5.19 -8.10 -2.97
CA GLY A 46 -5.03 -8.73 -1.67
C GLY A 46 -4.27 -10.06 -1.76
N VAL A 47 -3.47 -10.33 -0.74
CA VAL A 47 -2.73 -11.58 -0.55
C VAL A 47 -2.80 -11.94 0.92
N ASN A 48 -3.29 -13.15 1.23
CA ASN A 48 -3.58 -13.60 2.59
C ASN A 48 -4.47 -12.57 3.32
N GLU A 49 -4.08 -12.14 4.51
CA GLU A 49 -4.82 -11.17 5.34
C GLU A 49 -4.34 -9.72 5.12
N THR A 50 -3.80 -9.42 3.94
CA THR A 50 -3.29 -8.08 3.59
C THR A 50 -3.90 -7.65 2.27
N TYR A 51 -4.64 -6.55 2.26
CA TYR A 51 -5.34 -6.07 1.06
C TYR A 51 -5.44 -4.55 1.00
N CYS A 52 -5.66 -4.05 -0.21
CA CYS A 52 -6.16 -2.70 -0.44
C CYS A 52 -7.39 -2.74 -1.33
N SER A 53 -8.28 -1.78 -1.14
CA SER A 53 -9.47 -1.59 -1.95
C SER A 53 -9.64 -0.12 -2.34
N PHE A 54 -10.27 0.09 -3.49
CA PHE A 54 -10.68 1.40 -4.01
C PHE A 54 -12.20 1.44 -4.04
N PRO A 55 -12.81 2.63 -3.94
CA PRO A 55 -14.25 2.74 -3.80
C PRO A 55 -14.96 2.40 -5.12
N ASP A 56 -16.11 1.76 -4.99
CA ASP A 56 -17.02 1.45 -6.07
C ASP A 56 -18.44 1.88 -5.67
N PHE A 57 -18.85 3.06 -6.12
CA PHE A 57 -20.18 3.61 -5.82
C PHE A 57 -21.33 2.94 -6.59
N GLU A 58 -21.01 2.12 -7.59
CA GLU A 58 -22.01 1.37 -8.37
C GLU A 58 -22.22 -0.04 -7.81
N ASP A 59 -21.37 -0.50 -6.90
CA ASP A 59 -21.53 -1.80 -6.24
C ASP A 59 -22.81 -1.81 -5.38
N PRO A 60 -23.60 -2.90 -5.37
CA PRO A 60 -24.76 -3.01 -4.48
C PRO A 60 -24.41 -2.99 -2.99
N ASP A 61 -23.17 -3.28 -2.61
CA ASP A 61 -22.70 -3.28 -1.23
C ASP A 61 -22.31 -1.85 -0.77
N PRO A 62 -23.01 -1.29 0.24
CA PRO A 62 -22.68 0.03 0.78
C PRO A 62 -21.28 0.11 1.39
N GLU A 63 -20.66 -1.00 1.78
CA GLU A 63 -19.30 -1.00 2.32
C GLU A 63 -18.25 -0.63 1.25
N CYS A 64 -18.58 -0.80 -0.03
CA CYS A 64 -17.75 -0.35 -1.15
C CYS A 64 -17.86 1.16 -1.42
N HIS A 65 -18.81 1.86 -0.79
CA HIS A 65 -19.12 3.26 -1.04
C HIS A 65 -18.35 4.17 -0.07
N PHE A 66 -17.04 4.32 -0.29
CA PHE A 66 -16.17 5.17 0.52
C PHE A 66 -15.38 6.18 -0.32
N GLU A 67 -14.61 7.05 0.32
CA GLU A 67 -13.68 7.97 -0.35
C GLU A 67 -12.24 7.68 0.07
N GLY A 68 -11.34 7.59 -0.91
CA GLY A 68 -9.92 7.35 -0.67
C GLY A 68 -9.49 5.93 -1.01
N ILE A 69 -8.58 5.38 -0.20
CA ILE A 69 -8.02 4.03 -0.36
C ILE A 69 -8.17 3.32 0.98
N MET A 70 -8.79 2.15 0.96
CA MET A 70 -8.89 1.28 2.11
C MET A 70 -7.69 0.35 2.14
N PHE A 71 -7.02 0.27 3.28
CA PHE A 71 -5.95 -0.69 3.57
C PHE A 71 -6.40 -1.60 4.69
N GLY A 72 -6.17 -2.90 4.54
CA GLY A 72 -6.49 -3.91 5.54
C GLY A 72 -5.31 -4.84 5.79
N VAL A 73 -5.04 -5.12 7.07
CA VAL A 73 -3.97 -6.00 7.55
C VAL A 73 -4.45 -6.73 8.81
N TRP A 74 -4.59 -8.04 8.75
CA TRP A 74 -5.23 -8.86 9.80
C TRP A 74 -6.62 -8.30 10.16
N ASP A 75 -6.86 -7.97 11.42
CA ASP A 75 -8.09 -7.36 11.92
C ASP A 75 -8.12 -5.82 11.82
N GLY A 76 -7.04 -5.20 11.31
CA GLY A 76 -6.94 -3.76 11.16
C GLY A 76 -7.39 -3.28 9.79
N GLU A 77 -8.25 -2.27 9.75
CA GLU A 77 -8.67 -1.61 8.51
C GLU A 77 -8.61 -0.08 8.68
N LEU A 78 -8.11 0.61 7.65
CA LEU A 78 -8.04 2.06 7.63
C LEU A 78 -8.30 2.59 6.22
N ILE A 79 -9.23 3.54 6.13
CA ILE A 79 -9.46 4.33 4.92
C ILE A 79 -8.66 5.62 5.04
N VAL A 80 -7.79 5.88 4.07
CA VAL A 80 -7.03 7.12 3.99
C VAL A 80 -7.34 7.86 2.69
N PRO A 81 -7.28 9.20 2.67
CA PRO A 81 -7.36 9.96 1.43
C PRO A 81 -6.31 9.50 0.41
N GLU A 82 -6.64 9.54 -0.89
CA GLU A 82 -5.72 9.06 -1.94
C GLU A 82 -4.34 9.71 -1.86
N PHE A 83 -4.26 11.01 -1.57
CA PHE A 83 -2.98 11.72 -1.45
C PHE A 83 -2.11 11.16 -0.32
N VAL A 84 -2.71 10.69 0.79
CA VAL A 84 -2.01 10.04 1.89
C VAL A 84 -1.53 8.66 1.45
N GLY A 85 -2.41 7.87 0.83
CA GLY A 85 -2.06 6.55 0.32
C GLY A 85 -0.89 6.61 -0.68
N PHE A 86 -0.94 7.51 -1.66
CA PHE A 86 0.13 7.69 -2.64
C PHE A 86 1.42 8.28 -2.04
N LYS A 87 1.32 9.11 -0.99
CA LYS A 87 2.50 9.52 -0.22
C LYS A 87 3.22 8.31 0.38
N TYR A 88 2.48 7.37 0.97
CA TYR A 88 3.07 6.14 1.49
C TYR A 88 3.64 5.23 0.39
N VAL A 89 2.98 5.14 -0.77
CA VAL A 89 3.55 4.42 -1.94
C VAL A 89 4.93 4.97 -2.31
N ARG A 90 5.09 6.29 -2.38
CA ARG A 90 6.38 6.93 -2.71
C ARG A 90 7.45 6.61 -1.66
N LEU A 91 7.15 6.79 -0.38
CA LEU A 91 8.07 6.48 0.72
C LEU A 91 8.46 5.00 0.74
N ALA A 92 7.50 4.11 0.52
CA ALA A 92 7.73 2.68 0.48
C ALA A 92 8.66 2.31 -0.68
N CYS A 93 8.43 2.88 -1.86
CA CYS A 93 9.27 2.67 -3.04
C CYS A 93 10.69 3.20 -2.84
N GLU A 94 10.85 4.39 -2.23
CA GLU A 94 12.16 4.99 -1.92
C GLU A 94 12.99 4.09 -0.99
N LYS A 95 12.36 3.48 0.02
CA LYS A 95 13.05 2.49 0.86
C LYS A 95 13.31 1.20 0.09
N TYR A 96 12.33 0.69 -0.66
CA TYR A 96 12.46 -0.57 -1.41
C TYR A 96 13.68 -0.55 -2.34
N ILE A 97 13.89 0.51 -3.12
CA ILE A 97 15.03 0.62 -4.05
C ILE A 97 16.38 0.73 -3.35
N GLN A 98 16.42 1.18 -2.09
CA GLN A 98 17.65 1.13 -1.28
C GLN A 98 18.03 -0.31 -0.93
N LEU A 99 17.02 -1.17 -0.74
CA LEU A 99 17.21 -2.59 -0.45
C LEU A 99 17.43 -3.42 -1.73
N HIS A 100 16.76 -3.05 -2.83
CA HIS A 100 16.76 -3.73 -4.13
C HIS A 100 17.09 -2.76 -5.26
N PRO A 101 18.35 -2.28 -5.35
CA PRO A 101 18.74 -1.32 -6.37
C PRO A 101 18.55 -1.83 -7.81
N GLU A 102 18.50 -3.14 -8.03
CA GLU A 102 18.20 -3.78 -9.31
C GLU A 102 16.83 -3.42 -9.90
N ASP A 103 15.85 -3.09 -9.04
CA ASP A 103 14.49 -2.77 -9.44
C ASP A 103 14.25 -1.27 -9.65
N THR A 104 15.28 -0.42 -9.47
CA THR A 104 15.17 1.04 -9.47
C THR A 104 14.48 1.59 -10.72
N GLU A 105 14.86 1.13 -11.91
CA GLU A 105 14.28 1.60 -13.17
C GLU A 105 12.78 1.29 -13.23
N LYS A 106 12.41 0.04 -12.94
CA LYS A 106 11.03 -0.43 -12.92
C LYS A 106 10.16 0.32 -11.91
N VAL A 107 10.68 0.55 -10.70
CA VAL A 107 9.97 1.31 -9.67
C VAL A 107 9.78 2.77 -10.10
N ASN A 108 10.79 3.40 -10.69
CA ASN A 108 10.68 4.78 -11.17
C ASN A 108 9.66 4.93 -12.32
N GLU A 109 9.61 3.99 -13.26
CA GLU A 109 8.60 3.96 -14.32
C GLU A 109 7.17 3.85 -13.76
N LEU A 110 7.00 3.11 -12.67
CA LEU A 110 5.72 2.97 -11.98
C LEU A 110 5.37 4.25 -11.21
N LEU A 111 6.30 4.81 -10.44
CA LEU A 111 6.11 6.04 -9.67
C LEU A 111 5.78 7.26 -10.55
N ALA A 112 6.28 7.30 -11.79
CA ALA A 112 5.98 8.35 -12.76
C ALA A 112 4.50 8.39 -13.19
N LYS A 113 3.75 7.30 -12.97
CA LYS A 113 2.31 7.19 -13.30
C LYS A 113 1.41 7.61 -12.15
N ILE A 114 1.96 7.81 -10.94
CA ILE A 114 1.19 8.24 -9.79
C ILE A 114 0.79 9.71 -9.99
N PRO A 115 -0.50 10.07 -9.82
CA PRO A 115 -0.95 11.46 -9.87
C PRO A 115 -0.13 12.39 -8.96
N ALA A 116 0.04 13.63 -9.40
CA ALA A 116 0.72 14.67 -8.64
C ALA A 116 -0.13 15.16 -7.46
#